data_AF-A0A6L7CMA7-F1
#
_entry.id   AF-A0A6L7CMA7-F1
#
_cell.length_a   1.000
_cell.length_b   1.000
_cell.length_c   1.000
_cell.angle_alpha   90.00
_cell.angle_beta   90.00
_cell.angle_gamma   90.00
#
_symmetry.space_group_name_H-M   'P 1'
#
loop_
_entity.id
_entity.type
_entity.pdbx_description
1 polymer ?
#
loop_
_entity_poly.entity_id
_entity_poly.type
_entity_poly.pdbx_seq_one_letter_code
_entity_poly.pdbx_strand_id
1 'polypeptide(L)'
;AIEAVFIGMTSAEHVREEVAANLEVLLLLMFMVAGIYFMKQLLLFIFTRLLLSIRSKMLLSLSFCVAAAFLSAFLDALTVVAVVISVAVGFYGIYHRVASSRTEDTDLQDDSHIDKHYKVVLEQFRGFLRSLMMHAGVGTALGGVMTMVGEPQNLIIAKAAGWHFGDFFLRMSPVTVPVLICGLLTC
;
A
#
# COMPACT_ATOMS: atom_id res chain seq x y z
N ALA A 1 -13.82 1.57 -28.67
CA ALA A 1 -14.72 2.69 -29.00
C ALA A 1 -14.85 2.90 -30.51
N ILE A 2 -13.75 3.12 -31.23
CA ILE A 2 -13.77 3.39 -32.69
C ILE A 2 -14.39 2.24 -33.49
N GLU A 3 -14.02 0.99 -33.19
CA GLU A 3 -14.60 -0.20 -33.85
C GLU A 3 -16.11 -0.36 -33.60
N ALA A 4 -16.59 -0.04 -32.39
CA ALA A 4 -18.01 -0.14 -32.05
C ALA A 4 -18.88 0.91 -32.76
N VAL A 5 -18.32 2.09 -33.02
CA VAL A 5 -18.94 3.11 -33.87
C VAL A 5 -18.93 2.67 -35.33
N PHE A 6 -17.84 2.05 -35.78
CA PHE A 6 -17.70 1.55 -37.16
C PHE A 6 -18.68 0.41 -37.48
N ILE A 7 -19.00 -0.44 -36.50
CA ILE A 7 -19.97 -1.55 -36.60
C ILE A 7 -21.42 -1.08 -36.34
N GLY A 8 -21.64 0.19 -36.00
CA GLY A 8 -22.97 0.76 -35.79
C GLY A 8 -23.65 0.36 -34.48
N MET A 9 -22.90 -0.22 -33.53
CA MET A 9 -23.42 -0.58 -32.20
C MET A 9 -23.59 0.62 -31.27
N THR A 10 -22.98 1.77 -31.60
CA THR A 10 -23.10 3.03 -30.87
C THR A 10 -22.78 4.21 -31.79
N SER A 11 -23.23 5.43 -31.44
CA SER A 11 -22.94 6.64 -32.23
C SER A 11 -21.74 7.39 -31.65
N ALA A 12 -21.07 8.19 -32.48
CA ALA A 12 -19.97 9.06 -32.02
C ALA A 12 -20.42 10.03 -30.91
N GLU A 13 -21.68 10.47 -30.96
CA GLU A 13 -22.28 11.36 -29.97
C GLU A 13 -22.47 10.67 -28.62
N HIS A 14 -22.93 9.41 -28.62
CA HIS A 14 -23.08 8.62 -27.41
C HIS A 14 -21.72 8.30 -26.76
N VAL A 15 -20.71 7.97 -27.57
CA VAL A 15 -19.33 7.79 -27.09
C VAL A 15 -18.80 9.08 -26.45
N ARG A 16 -19.10 10.26 -27.03
CA ARG A 16 -18.69 11.55 -26.45
C ARG A 16 -19.35 11.79 -25.09
N GLU A 17 -20.65 11.54 -24.96
CA GLU A 17 -21.37 11.68 -23.69
C GLU A 17 -20.83 10.73 -22.62
N GLU A 18 -20.59 9.47 -22.97
CA GLU A 18 -20.01 8.47 -22.05
C GLU A 18 -18.60 8.88 -21.59
N VAL A 19 -17.76 9.39 -22.51
CA VAL A 19 -16.40 9.84 -22.18
C VAL A 19 -16.46 11.09 -21.31
N ALA A 20 -17.35 12.04 -21.58
CA ALA A 20 -17.53 13.23 -20.75
C ALA A 20 -17.98 12.85 -19.33
N ALA A 21 -18.93 11.91 -19.21
CA ALA A 21 -19.38 11.40 -17.91
C ALA A 21 -18.28 10.65 -17.15
N ASN A 22 -17.33 10.02 -17.85
CA ASN A 22 -16.21 9.28 -17.25
C ASN A 22 -14.91 10.08 -17.13
N LEU A 23 -14.87 11.30 -17.66
CA LEU A 23 -13.69 12.17 -17.63
C LEU A 23 -13.25 12.48 -16.20
N GLU A 24 -14.20 12.72 -15.30
CA GLU A 24 -13.92 12.96 -13.87
C GLU A 24 -13.17 11.78 -13.24
N VAL A 25 -13.60 10.55 -13.53
CA VAL A 25 -12.94 9.32 -13.05
C VAL A 25 -11.55 9.19 -13.65
N LEU A 26 -11.39 9.44 -14.95
CA LEU A 26 -10.10 9.39 -15.62
C LEU A 26 -9.12 10.41 -15.04
N LEU A 27 -9.58 11.63 -14.76
CA LEU A 27 -8.78 12.68 -14.12
C LEU A 27 -8.39 12.28 -12.70
N LEU A 28 -9.30 11.67 -11.95
CA LEU A 28 -9.04 11.20 -10.59
C LEU A 28 -8.05 10.02 -10.59
N LEU A 29 -8.18 9.08 -11.53
CA LEU A 29 -7.19 8.01 -11.75
C LEU A 29 -5.82 8.57 -12.14
N MET A 30 -5.76 9.58 -13.03
CA MET A 30 -4.52 10.26 -13.37
C MET A 30 -3.89 10.94 -12.15
N PHE A 31 -4.70 11.58 -11.31
CA PHE A 31 -4.25 12.18 -10.05
C PHE A 31 -3.74 11.13 -9.07
N MET A 32 -4.41 9.97 -8.95
CA MET A 32 -3.93 8.85 -8.14
C MET A 32 -2.56 8.35 -8.63
N VAL A 33 -2.38 8.18 -9.94
CA VAL A 33 -1.10 7.76 -10.54
C VAL A 33 0.00 8.81 -10.30
N ALA A 34 -0.30 10.09 -10.49
CA ALA A 34 0.64 11.17 -10.22
C ALA A 34 1.00 11.27 -8.73
N GLY A 35 0.00 11.09 -7.85
CA GLY A 35 0.17 11.05 -6.40
C GLY A 35 1.10 9.92 -5.97
N ILE A 36 0.96 8.72 -6.54
CA ILE A 36 1.87 7.59 -6.29
C ILE A 36 3.32 7.95 -6.61
N TYR A 37 3.59 8.60 -7.75
CA TYR A 37 4.96 8.93 -8.15
C TYR A 37 5.65 9.86 -7.14
N PHE A 38 4.95 10.88 -6.67
CA PHE A 38 5.46 11.79 -5.64
C PHE A 38 5.59 11.10 -4.28
N MET A 39 4.54 10.36 -3.89
CA MET A 39 4.45 9.78 -2.57
C MET A 39 5.44 8.62 -2.39
N LYS A 40 5.78 7.84 -3.43
CA LYS A 40 6.71 6.69 -3.33
C LYS A 40 8.01 7.01 -2.59
N GLN A 41 8.63 8.15 -2.89
CA GLN A 41 9.85 8.62 -2.21
C GLN A 41 9.60 8.94 -0.73
N LEU A 42 8.50 9.63 -0.44
CA LEU A 42 8.07 9.93 0.92
C LEU A 42 7.74 8.67 1.73
N LEU A 43 7.08 7.68 1.12
CA LEU A 43 6.75 6.39 1.73
C LEU A 43 8.03 5.65 2.13
N LEU A 44 8.96 5.49 1.18
CA LEU A 44 10.25 4.86 1.42
C LEU A 44 10.97 5.53 2.58
N PHE A 45 10.97 6.86 2.61
CA PHE A 45 11.59 7.64 3.68
C PHE A 45 10.91 7.40 5.05
N ILE A 46 9.58 7.48 5.13
CA ILE A 46 8.82 7.29 6.38
C ILE A 46 9.07 5.89 6.94
N PHE A 47 8.86 4.84 6.15
CA PHE A 47 9.00 3.46 6.61
C PHE A 47 10.44 3.12 7.00
N THR A 48 11.43 3.59 6.23
CA THR A 48 12.85 3.42 6.60
C THR A 48 13.15 4.12 7.92
N ARG A 49 12.68 5.35 8.11
CA ARG A 49 12.90 6.11 9.34
C ARG A 49 12.21 5.47 10.54
N LEU A 50 10.99 4.96 10.38
CA LEU A 50 10.28 4.22 11.44
C LEU A 50 11.07 2.99 11.88
N LEU A 51 11.58 2.22 10.93
CA LEU A 51 12.37 1.01 11.19
C LEU A 51 13.67 1.32 11.93
N LEU A 52 14.36 2.41 11.57
CA LEU A 52 15.62 2.82 12.23
C LEU A 52 15.41 3.52 13.57
N SER A 53 14.29 4.21 13.77
CA SER A 53 14.06 5.03 14.96
C SER A 53 13.45 4.26 16.13
N ILE A 54 12.67 3.21 15.87
CA ILE A 54 11.90 2.51 16.91
C ILE A 54 12.59 1.21 17.30
N ARG A 55 12.97 1.08 18.58
CA ARG A 55 13.57 -0.16 19.12
C ARG A 55 12.58 -1.24 19.54
N SER A 56 11.34 -0.86 19.86
CA SER A 56 10.32 -1.81 20.34
C SER A 56 9.59 -2.47 19.17
N LYS A 57 9.55 -3.82 19.14
CA LYS A 57 8.84 -4.59 18.12
C LYS A 57 7.36 -4.21 18.02
N MET A 58 6.66 -4.11 19.15
CA MET A 58 5.23 -3.80 19.18
C MET A 58 4.95 -2.39 18.67
N LEU A 59 5.70 -1.40 19.18
CA LEU A 59 5.52 0.00 18.77
C LEU A 59 5.86 0.20 17.30
N LEU A 60 6.84 -0.55 16.79
CA LEU A 60 7.22 -0.53 15.39
C LEU A 60 6.11 -1.12 14.51
N SER A 61 5.57 -2.29 14.85
CA SER A 61 4.45 -2.90 14.13
C SER A 61 3.23 -2.00 14.10
N LEU A 62 2.86 -1.42 15.25
CA LEU A 62 1.74 -0.48 15.35
C LEU A 62 1.99 0.78 14.52
N SER A 63 3.20 1.36 14.57
CA SER A 63 3.55 2.54 13.77
C SER A 63 3.51 2.24 12.27
N PHE A 64 3.95 1.05 11.85
CA PHE A 64 3.84 0.60 10.46
C PHE A 64 2.38 0.44 10.03
N CYS A 65 1.53 -0.13 10.89
CA CYS A 65 0.10 -0.26 10.62
C CYS A 65 -0.58 1.12 10.49
N VAL A 66 -0.35 2.02 11.45
CA VAL A 66 -0.91 3.39 11.42
C VAL A 66 -0.42 4.17 10.21
N ALA A 67 0.88 4.12 9.91
CA ALA A 67 1.43 4.78 8.73
C ALA A 67 0.81 4.20 7.45
N ALA A 68 0.77 2.87 7.30
CA ALA A 68 0.16 2.24 6.13
C ALA A 68 -1.34 2.59 5.98
N ALA A 69 -2.09 2.64 7.08
CA ALA A 69 -3.49 3.06 7.07
C ALA A 69 -3.67 4.53 6.65
N PHE A 70 -2.89 5.43 7.25
CA PHE A 70 -2.95 6.85 6.88
C PHE A 70 -2.60 7.06 5.41
N LEU A 71 -1.57 6.36 4.92
CA LEU A 71 -1.11 6.51 3.56
C LEU A 71 -2.04 5.85 2.54
N SER A 72 -2.60 4.68 2.85
CA SER A 72 -3.57 3.99 1.99
C SER A 72 -4.92 4.71 1.91
N ALA A 73 -5.21 5.65 2.82
CA ALA A 73 -6.36 6.53 2.67
C ALA A 73 -6.24 7.47 1.44
N PHE A 74 -5.03 7.65 0.89
CA PHE A 74 -4.78 8.52 -0.26
C PHE A 74 -4.11 7.82 -1.44
N LEU A 75 -3.67 6.58 -1.25
CA LEU A 75 -2.91 5.81 -2.21
C LEU A 75 -3.53 4.43 -2.39
N ASP A 76 -3.32 3.88 -3.57
CA ASP A 76 -3.69 2.49 -3.86
C ASP A 76 -2.94 1.50 -2.94
N ALA A 77 -3.68 0.50 -2.47
CA ALA A 77 -3.18 -0.49 -1.53
C ALA A 77 -1.93 -1.24 -2.02
N LEU A 78 -1.91 -1.62 -3.31
CA LEU A 78 -0.78 -2.36 -3.88
C LEU A 78 0.49 -1.51 -3.89
N THR A 79 0.36 -0.20 -4.09
CA THR A 79 1.50 0.71 -4.05
C THR A 79 2.12 0.76 -2.65
N VAL A 80 1.30 0.91 -1.61
CA VAL A 80 1.78 0.97 -0.22
C VAL A 80 2.50 -0.33 0.15
N VAL A 81 1.88 -1.48 -0.19
CA VAL A 81 2.48 -2.80 0.06
C VAL A 81 3.79 -2.98 -0.70
N ALA A 82 3.86 -2.59 -1.98
CA ALA A 82 5.08 -2.68 -2.78
C ALA A 82 6.24 -1.86 -2.19
N VAL A 83 5.93 -0.67 -1.65
CA VAL A 83 6.94 0.15 -0.96
C VAL A 83 7.40 -0.53 0.33
N VAL A 84 6.48 -1.05 1.14
CA VAL A 84 6.84 -1.78 2.37
C VAL A 84 7.71 -2.99 2.07
N ILE A 85 7.40 -3.76 1.02
CA ILE A 85 8.22 -4.88 0.56
C ILE A 85 9.61 -4.39 0.15
N SER A 86 9.70 -3.29 -0.59
CA SER A 86 10.99 -2.72 -1.01
C SER A 86 11.86 -2.33 0.19
N VAL A 87 11.28 -1.73 1.24
CA VAL A 87 12.00 -1.41 2.49
C VAL A 87 12.41 -2.68 3.22
N ALA A 88 11.52 -3.65 3.36
CA ALA A 88 11.78 -4.91 4.05
C ALA A 88 12.90 -5.72 3.36
N VAL A 89 12.87 -5.83 2.03
CA VAL A 89 13.90 -6.51 1.23
C VAL A 89 15.22 -5.74 1.27
N GLY A 90 15.19 -4.41 1.19
CA GLY A 90 16.40 -3.58 1.33
C GLY A 90 17.08 -3.77 2.68
N PHE A 91 16.30 -3.78 3.76
CA PHE A 91 16.82 -4.03 5.11
C PHE A 91 17.30 -5.48 5.28
N TYR A 92 16.58 -6.44 4.69
CA TYR A 92 17.00 -7.84 4.66
C TYR A 92 18.35 -8.02 3.97
N GLY A 93 18.55 -7.40 2.81
CA GLY A 93 19.82 -7.47 2.07
C GLY A 93 21.00 -6.91 2.88
N ILE A 94 20.80 -5.79 3.59
CA ILE A 94 21.86 -5.21 4.45
C ILE A 94 22.23 -6.19 5.57
N TYR A 95 21.24 -6.74 6.27
CA TYR A 95 21.47 -7.66 7.38
C TYR A 95 22.11 -8.98 6.92
N HIS A 96 21.61 -9.53 5.80
CA HIS A 96 22.15 -10.75 5.19
C HIS A 96 23.63 -10.57 4.79
N ARG A 97 23.98 -9.41 4.21
CA ARG A 97 25.37 -9.08 3.85
C ARG A 97 26.30 -9.02 5.06
N VAL A 98 25.82 -8.45 6.18
CA VAL A 98 26.59 -8.42 7.44
C VAL A 98 26.79 -9.82 8.00
N ALA A 99 25.74 -10.65 7.98
CA ALA A 99 25.80 -12.03 8.48
C ALA A 99 26.63 -12.97 7.58
N SER A 100 26.64 -12.75 6.26
CA SER A 100 27.37 -13.58 5.30
C SER A 100 28.84 -13.17 5.14
N SER A 101 29.26 -12.02 5.69
CA SER A 101 30.63 -11.47 5.62
C SER A 101 31.20 -11.33 4.19
N ARG A 102 30.34 -11.35 3.15
CA ARG A 102 30.73 -11.24 1.74
C ARG A 102 30.39 -9.88 1.14
N THR A 103 31.29 -9.43 0.27
CA THR A 103 31.18 -8.20 -0.51
C THR A 103 30.70 -8.58 -1.91
N GLU A 104 29.41 -8.33 -2.16
CA GLU A 104 28.77 -8.28 -3.50
C GLU A 104 28.31 -9.64 -4.10
N ASP A 105 27.10 -9.60 -4.70
CA ASP A 105 26.39 -10.68 -5.40
C ASP A 105 26.29 -12.04 -4.67
N THR A 106 25.80 -12.02 -3.44
CA THR A 106 25.32 -13.25 -2.80
C THR A 106 23.84 -13.43 -3.12
N ASP A 107 23.48 -14.61 -3.64
CA ASP A 107 22.08 -15.02 -3.74
C ASP A 107 21.45 -14.91 -2.35
N LEU A 108 20.43 -14.03 -2.21
CA LEU A 108 19.73 -13.77 -0.95
C LEU A 108 18.97 -15.01 -0.44
N GLN A 109 18.90 -16.05 -1.25
CA GLN A 109 18.27 -17.34 -0.97
C GLN A 109 19.29 -18.43 -0.56
N ASP A 110 20.60 -18.20 -0.74
CA ASP A 110 21.63 -19.18 -0.40
C ASP A 110 22.17 -18.97 1.03
N ASP A 111 21.58 -19.70 1.97
CA ASP A 111 22.02 -19.72 3.36
C ASP A 111 23.14 -20.75 3.61
N SER A 112 23.60 -21.52 2.62
CA SER A 112 24.46 -22.70 2.83
C SER A 112 25.74 -22.38 3.60
N HIS A 113 26.32 -21.20 3.36
CA HIS A 113 27.58 -20.74 3.91
C HIS A 113 27.48 -19.96 5.24
N ILE A 114 26.27 -19.76 5.77
CA ILE A 114 26.05 -19.02 7.03
C ILE A 114 26.27 -19.98 8.21
N ASP A 115 27.02 -19.53 9.22
CA ASP A 115 27.22 -20.27 10.46
C ASP A 115 25.86 -20.58 11.12
N LYS A 116 25.73 -21.76 11.76
CA LYS A 116 24.51 -22.18 12.46
C LYS A 116 24.00 -21.13 13.45
N HIS A 117 24.89 -20.39 14.12
CA HIS A 117 24.46 -19.33 15.03
C HIS A 117 23.78 -18.17 14.29
N TYR A 118 24.37 -17.69 13.20
CA TYR A 118 23.81 -16.59 12.40
C TYR A 118 22.55 -17.00 11.63
N LYS A 119 22.40 -18.28 11.25
CA LYS A 119 21.17 -18.81 10.64
C LYS A 119 19.94 -18.63 11.52
N VAL A 120 20.04 -18.96 12.81
CA VAL A 120 18.92 -18.83 13.76
C VAL A 120 18.49 -17.36 13.88
N VAL A 121 19.46 -16.45 13.95
CA VAL A 121 19.17 -15.01 14.03
C VAL A 121 18.54 -14.50 12.73
N LEU A 122 19.04 -14.95 11.57
CA LEU A 122 18.48 -14.61 10.26
C LEU A 122 17.02 -15.10 10.12
N GLU A 123 16.70 -16.31 10.60
CA GLU A 123 15.32 -16.82 10.60
C GLU A 123 14.40 -16.01 11.50
N GLN A 124 14.85 -15.65 12.71
CA GLN A 124 14.09 -14.76 13.60
C GLN A 124 13.84 -13.41 12.94
N PHE A 125 14.84 -12.87 12.25
CA PHE A 125 14.73 -11.62 11.54
C PHE A 125 13.80 -11.70 10.32
N ARG A 126 13.83 -12.80 9.55
CA ARG A 126 12.84 -13.09 8.51
C ARG A 126 11.43 -13.14 9.09
N GLY A 127 11.25 -13.79 10.24
CA GLY A 127 9.96 -13.83 10.96
C GLY A 127 9.49 -12.43 11.39
N PHE A 128 10.40 -11.61 11.88
CA PHE A 128 10.14 -10.20 12.21
C PHE A 128 9.70 -9.39 10.98
N LEU A 129 10.39 -9.50 9.84
CA LEU A 129 10.02 -8.80 8.61
C LEU A 129 8.66 -9.27 8.06
N ARG A 130 8.37 -10.57 8.10
CA ARG A 130 7.04 -11.10 7.73
C ARG A 130 5.94 -10.51 8.60
N SER A 131 6.17 -10.49 9.92
CA SER A 131 5.25 -9.88 10.87
C SER A 131 5.04 -8.40 10.54
N LEU A 132 6.11 -7.63 10.34
CA LEU A 132 6.06 -6.21 9.99
C LEU A 132 5.24 -5.96 8.70
N MET A 133 5.49 -6.74 7.65
CA MET A 133 4.76 -6.66 6.38
C MET A 133 3.27 -6.97 6.55
N MET A 134 2.91 -7.94 7.41
CA MET A 134 1.51 -8.24 7.70
C MET A 134 0.81 -7.07 8.40
N HIS A 135 1.44 -6.42 9.39
CA HIS A 135 0.84 -5.26 10.06
C HIS A 135 0.67 -4.08 9.11
N ALA A 136 1.63 -3.87 8.21
CA ALA A 136 1.49 -2.86 7.16
C ALA A 136 0.36 -3.21 6.19
N GLY A 137 0.23 -4.48 5.77
CA GLY A 137 -0.86 -4.94 4.91
C GLY A 137 -2.24 -4.78 5.55
N VAL A 138 -2.37 -5.09 6.85
CA VAL A 138 -3.58 -4.81 7.63
C VAL A 138 -3.85 -3.31 7.67
N GLY A 139 -2.84 -2.50 7.98
CA GLY A 139 -2.95 -1.04 7.97
C GLY A 139 -3.48 -0.52 6.63
N THR A 140 -2.90 -0.98 5.52
CA THR A 140 -3.36 -0.63 4.17
C THR A 140 -4.83 -0.95 3.97
N ALA A 141 -5.28 -2.16 4.34
CA ALA A 141 -6.69 -2.54 4.22
C ALA A 141 -7.61 -1.65 5.09
N LEU A 142 -7.19 -1.33 6.32
CA LEU A 142 -7.93 -0.44 7.21
C LEU A 142 -8.04 0.97 6.66
N GLY A 143 -6.98 1.50 6.04
CA GLY A 143 -6.94 2.83 5.45
C GLY A 143 -7.70 2.95 4.13
N GLY A 144 -7.54 1.97 3.25
CA GLY A 144 -8.12 1.98 1.89
C GLY A 144 -9.65 2.01 1.89
N VAL A 145 -10.29 1.40 2.89
CA VAL A 145 -11.76 1.40 3.03
C VAL A 145 -12.32 2.71 3.60
N MET A 146 -11.47 3.57 4.20
CA MET A 146 -11.93 4.81 4.85
C MET A 146 -12.27 5.92 3.86
N THR A 147 -11.71 5.88 2.65
CA THR A 147 -11.83 6.96 1.66
C THR A 147 -12.24 6.42 0.29
N MET A 148 -12.74 7.34 -0.56
CA MET A 148 -13.09 7.00 -1.94
C MET A 148 -11.87 6.79 -2.86
N VAL A 149 -10.66 7.20 -2.42
CA VAL A 149 -9.45 7.23 -3.25
C VAL A 149 -8.61 5.98 -3.07
N GLY A 150 -8.61 5.37 -1.89
CA GLY A 150 -7.70 4.25 -1.58
C GLY A 150 -7.95 2.99 -2.42
N GLU A 151 -9.19 2.77 -2.86
CA GLU A 151 -9.59 1.58 -3.60
C GLU A 151 -10.48 1.97 -4.79
N PRO A 152 -10.23 1.46 -6.01
CA PRO A 152 -10.98 1.84 -7.21
C PRO A 152 -12.47 1.49 -7.11
N GLN A 153 -12.83 0.47 -6.33
CA GLN A 153 -14.22 0.08 -6.08
C GLN A 153 -14.95 1.19 -5.30
N ASN A 154 -14.29 1.84 -4.34
CA ASN A 154 -14.89 2.92 -3.56
C ASN A 154 -15.20 4.13 -4.44
N LEU A 155 -14.35 4.40 -5.43
CA LEU A 155 -14.55 5.47 -6.39
C LEU A 155 -15.81 5.26 -7.23
N ILE A 156 -16.05 4.02 -7.69
CA ILE A 156 -17.22 3.67 -8.49
C ILE A 156 -18.50 3.85 -7.66
N ILE A 157 -18.48 3.40 -6.39
CA ILE A 157 -19.61 3.55 -5.46
C ILE A 157 -19.90 5.04 -5.20
N ALA A 158 -18.86 5.82 -4.89
CA ALA A 158 -18.98 7.25 -4.62
C ALA A 158 -19.60 7.98 -5.82
N LYS A 159 -19.16 7.67 -7.04
CA LYS A 159 -19.72 8.26 -8.25
C LYS A 159 -21.17 7.85 -8.49
N ALA A 160 -21.49 6.56 -8.37
CA ALA A 160 -22.84 6.05 -8.57
C ALA A 160 -23.84 6.65 -7.55
N ALA A 161 -23.38 6.93 -6.33
CA ALA A 161 -24.20 7.52 -5.27
C ALA A 161 -24.13 9.07 -5.20
N GLY A 162 -23.30 9.71 -6.03
CA GLY A 162 -23.06 11.15 -6.01
C GLY A 162 -22.41 11.66 -4.71
N TRP A 163 -21.55 10.86 -4.07
CA TRP A 163 -20.85 11.23 -2.84
C TRP A 163 -19.50 11.86 -3.13
N HIS A 164 -19.23 13.01 -2.51
CA HIS A 164 -17.91 13.60 -2.51
C HIS A 164 -17.03 12.99 -1.40
N PHE A 165 -15.73 13.34 -1.38
CA PHE A 165 -14.75 12.77 -0.46
C PHE A 165 -15.19 12.79 1.02
N GLY A 166 -15.67 13.95 1.50
CA GLY A 166 -16.17 14.09 2.87
C GLY A 166 -17.44 13.30 3.13
N ASP A 167 -18.35 13.23 2.16
CA ASP A 167 -19.60 12.49 2.29
C ASP A 167 -19.35 10.99 2.39
N PHE A 168 -18.46 10.47 1.54
CA PHE A 168 -18.06 9.06 1.59
C PHE A 168 -17.46 8.72 2.95
N PHE A 169 -16.53 9.54 3.44
CA PHE A 169 -15.90 9.35 4.75
C PHE A 169 -16.93 9.33 5.88
N LEU A 170 -17.83 10.32 5.94
CA LEU A 170 -18.84 10.43 6.99
C LEU A 170 -19.85 9.28 6.93
N ARG A 171 -20.29 8.88 5.73
CA ARG A 171 -21.24 7.77 5.53
C ARG A 171 -20.65 6.41 5.87
N MET A 172 -19.37 6.20 5.58
CA MET A 172 -18.68 4.96 5.91
C MET A 172 -18.17 4.92 7.36
N SER A 173 -18.01 6.09 8.02
CA SER A 173 -17.47 6.20 9.37
C SER A 173 -18.09 5.29 10.44
N PRO A 174 -19.41 4.98 10.44
CA PRO A 174 -19.99 4.08 11.45
C PRO A 174 -19.45 2.65 11.37
N VAL A 175 -18.90 2.24 10.23
CA VAL A 175 -18.28 0.93 10.03
C VAL A 175 -16.76 1.05 10.07
N THR A 176 -16.19 2.00 9.33
CA THR A 176 -14.74 2.07 9.12
C THR A 176 -13.99 2.55 10.36
N VAL A 177 -14.55 3.45 11.17
CA VAL A 177 -13.88 3.95 12.38
C VAL A 177 -13.79 2.87 13.47
N PRO A 178 -14.87 2.13 13.81
CA PRO A 178 -14.76 1.01 14.74
C PRO A 178 -13.80 -0.07 14.24
N VAL A 179 -13.84 -0.40 12.94
CA VAL A 179 -12.93 -1.39 12.34
C VAL A 179 -11.48 -0.92 12.42
N LEU A 180 -11.19 0.36 12.17
CA LEU A 180 -9.85 0.94 12.35
C LEU A 180 -9.39 0.78 13.80
N ILE A 181 -10.21 1.17 14.78
CA ILE A 181 -9.86 1.10 16.20
C ILE A 181 -9.59 -0.35 16.60
N CYS A 182 -10.49 -1.28 16.28
CA CYS A 182 -10.31 -2.70 16.56
C CYS A 182 -9.06 -3.25 15.88
N GLY A 183 -8.83 -2.90 14.62
CA GLY A 183 -7.66 -3.33 13.85
C GLY A 183 -6.35 -2.86 14.47
N LEU A 184 -6.29 -1.59 14.90
CA LEU A 184 -5.13 -1.03 15.61
C LEU A 184 -4.91 -1.67 16.99
N LEU A 185 -5.98 -2.03 17.71
CA LEU A 185 -5.88 -2.72 18.99
C LEU A 185 -5.39 -4.17 18.86
N THR A 186 -5.63 -4.82 17.71
CA THR A 186 -5.18 -6.18 17.44
C THR A 186 -3.77 -6.29 16.83
N CYS A 187 -3.19 -5.15 16.42
CA CYS A 187 -1.83 -5.04 15.86
C CYS A 187 -0.77 -4.85 16.95
#